data_AF-A0A5B7D8T9-F1
#
_entry.id   AF-A0A5B7D8T9-F1
#
_cell.length_a   1.000
_cell.length_b   1.000
_cell.length_c   1.000
_cell.angle_alpha   90.00
_cell.angle_beta   90.00
_cell.angle_gamma   90.00
#
_symmetry.space_group_name_H-M   'P 1'
#
loop_
_entity.id
_entity.type
_entity.pdbx_description
1 polymer ?
#
loop_
_entity_poly.entity_id
_entity_poly.type
_entity_poly.pdbx_seq_one_letter_code
_entity_poly.pdbx_strand_id
1 'polypeptide(L)'
;MVVQKFILGPGKRHCGALPFSFLIMLFISLNLNTGWLFAVDQLNATWSFVVSMFLFISNCIALTYAAVNFSIFGKSLHQESNVDFWMGIGVLNAMAVYTTGSLVGFLESFTIFLSHEMKHDMYKVCTGIIILLHLLVILWFIIENTWLTYTFNTIVLHYGVLVWYVATMYPKQILQSTSAMNGLLISNVVVAVLALFFRIIILYSRNKHNKLYKMSTPGCNSHHADQNLEQKINNWY
;
A
#
# COMPACT_ATOMS: atom_id res chain seq x y z
N MET A 1 -23.52 -14.01 0.91
CA MET A 1 -22.80 -15.10 1.62
C MET A 1 -21.28 -15.04 1.46
N VAL A 2 -20.72 -14.74 0.28
CA VAL A 2 -19.26 -14.67 0.05
C VAL A 2 -18.57 -13.58 0.89
N VAL A 3 -19.15 -12.37 0.92
CA VAL A 3 -18.63 -11.24 1.73
C VAL A 3 -18.56 -11.56 3.23
N GLN A 4 -19.50 -12.38 3.71
CA GLN A 4 -19.59 -12.74 5.13
C GLN A 4 -18.48 -13.72 5.53
N LYS A 5 -18.10 -14.68 4.66
CA LYS A 5 -16.93 -15.55 4.90
C LYS A 5 -15.61 -14.81 4.78
N PHE A 6 -15.53 -13.79 3.93
CA PHE A 6 -14.32 -12.99 3.77
C PHE A 6 -14.03 -12.11 4.99
N ILE A 7 -15.10 -11.53 5.58
CA ILE A 7 -15.00 -10.67 6.77
C ILE A 7 -14.99 -11.47 8.08
N LEU A 8 -15.75 -12.57 8.17
CA LEU A 8 -15.95 -13.30 9.43
C LEU A 8 -15.34 -14.71 9.46
N GLY A 9 -14.74 -15.19 8.37
CA GLY A 9 -14.25 -16.56 8.25
C GLY A 9 -15.38 -17.58 8.05
N PRO A 10 -15.11 -18.77 7.48
CA PRO A 10 -16.10 -19.83 7.35
C PRO A 10 -16.32 -20.53 8.69
N GLY A 11 -17.38 -20.15 9.42
CA GLY A 11 -17.92 -20.93 10.55
C GLY A 11 -17.06 -20.93 11.82
N LYS A 12 -17.60 -20.38 12.91
CA LYS A 12 -17.05 -20.43 14.29
C LYS A 12 -15.56 -20.08 14.49
N ARG A 13 -14.89 -19.42 13.54
CA ARG A 13 -13.51 -18.94 13.68
C ARG A 13 -13.42 -17.51 13.18
N HIS A 14 -13.18 -16.57 14.11
CA HIS A 14 -13.02 -15.13 13.89
C HIS A 14 -11.72 -14.75 13.14
N CYS A 15 -11.22 -15.58 12.22
CA CYS A 15 -10.07 -15.27 11.39
C CYS A 15 -10.55 -14.93 9.97
N GLY A 16 -11.19 -13.78 9.82
CA GLY A 16 -11.45 -13.18 8.51
C GLY A 16 -10.13 -12.75 7.86
N ALA A 17 -10.09 -12.72 6.53
CA ALA A 17 -8.91 -12.32 5.77
C ALA A 17 -8.53 -10.84 5.99
N LEU A 18 -9.48 -10.03 6.47
CA LEU A 18 -9.30 -8.63 6.79
C LEU A 18 -9.53 -8.41 8.30
N PRO A 19 -8.53 -7.91 9.04
CA PRO A 19 -8.67 -7.66 10.47
C PRO A 19 -9.64 -6.49 10.74
N PHE A 20 -10.30 -6.49 11.90
CA PHE A 20 -11.15 -5.36 12.30
C PHE A 20 -10.38 -4.01 12.33
N SER A 21 -9.10 -4.04 12.70
CA SER A 21 -8.21 -2.87 12.67
C SER A 21 -8.04 -2.28 11.28
N PHE A 22 -8.08 -3.10 10.21
CA PHE A 22 -8.03 -2.62 8.84
C PHE A 22 -9.30 -1.83 8.49
N LEU A 23 -10.47 -2.29 8.91
CA LEU A 23 -11.74 -1.61 8.64
C LEU A 23 -11.82 -0.25 9.34
N ILE A 24 -11.35 -0.17 10.59
CA ILE A 24 -11.26 1.10 11.33
C ILE A 24 -10.36 2.07 10.59
N MET A 25 -9.15 1.63 10.20
CA MET A 25 -8.20 2.49 9.48
C MET A 25 -8.75 2.92 8.12
N LEU A 26 -9.41 2.03 7.38
CA LEU A 26 -10.05 2.35 6.11
C LEU A 26 -11.14 3.42 6.29
N PHE A 27 -11.95 3.31 7.33
CA PHE A 27 -12.97 4.30 7.64
C PHE A 27 -12.35 5.67 7.97
N ILE A 28 -11.29 5.69 8.80
CA ILE A 28 -10.54 6.92 9.10
C ILE A 28 -9.97 7.53 7.80
N SER A 29 -9.33 6.72 6.94
CA SER A 29 -8.79 7.16 5.66
C SER A 29 -9.85 7.75 4.73
N LEU A 30 -11.06 7.17 4.68
CA LEU A 30 -12.16 7.71 3.87
C LEU A 30 -12.64 9.07 4.38
N ASN A 31 -12.78 9.23 5.71
CA ASN A 31 -13.16 10.51 6.30
C ASN A 31 -12.08 11.58 6.09
N LEU A 32 -10.80 11.22 6.22
CA LEU A 32 -9.69 12.13 5.95
C LEU A 32 -9.62 12.54 4.48
N ASN A 33 -9.94 11.64 3.54
CA ASN A 33 -10.00 11.97 2.11
C ASN A 33 -11.10 13.01 1.83
N THR A 34 -12.31 12.79 2.37
CA THR A 34 -13.40 13.79 2.26
C THR A 34 -13.00 15.12 2.91
N GLY A 35 -12.35 15.07 4.09
CA GLY A 35 -11.85 16.25 4.78
C GLY A 35 -10.78 17.02 3.98
N TRP A 36 -9.92 16.32 3.25
CA TRP A 36 -8.94 16.93 2.34
C TRP A 36 -9.64 17.67 1.20
N LEU A 37 -10.70 17.09 0.63
CA LEU A 37 -11.46 17.73 -0.44
C LEU A 37 -12.03 19.09 -0.01
N PHE A 38 -12.58 19.16 1.21
CA PHE A 38 -13.06 20.41 1.80
C PHE A 38 -11.93 21.40 2.11
N ALA A 39 -10.75 20.90 2.51
CA ALA A 39 -9.58 21.73 2.76
C ALA A 39 -9.09 22.45 1.49
N VAL A 40 -9.09 21.72 0.37
CA VAL A 40 -8.73 22.25 -0.95
C VAL A 40 -9.78 23.24 -1.44
N ASP A 41 -11.06 22.97 -1.24
CA ASP A 41 -12.16 23.86 -1.64
C ASP A 41 -12.10 25.22 -0.91
N GLN A 42 -11.69 25.21 0.36
CA GLN A 42 -11.47 26.43 1.13
C GLN A 42 -10.15 27.15 0.80
N LEU A 43 -9.36 26.65 -0.16
CA LEU A 43 -8.04 27.17 -0.55
C LEU A 43 -7.06 27.30 0.62
N ASN A 44 -7.25 26.52 1.70
CA ASN A 44 -6.40 26.56 2.87
C ASN A 44 -5.23 25.57 2.69
N ALA A 45 -4.09 26.09 2.24
CA ALA A 45 -2.90 25.31 1.94
C ALA A 45 -2.36 24.53 3.16
N THR A 46 -2.36 25.17 4.33
CA THR A 46 -1.87 24.56 5.59
C THR A 46 -2.75 23.40 6.01
N TRP A 47 -4.08 23.58 5.98
CA TRP A 47 -5.01 22.52 6.34
C TRP A 47 -4.96 21.34 5.35
N SER A 48 -4.88 21.64 4.05
CA SER A 48 -4.75 20.61 3.00
C SER A 48 -3.49 19.77 3.18
N PHE A 49 -2.36 20.39 3.55
CA PHE A 49 -1.12 19.68 3.85
C PHE A 49 -1.26 18.74 5.06
N VAL A 50 -1.77 19.25 6.19
CA VAL A 50 -1.90 18.47 7.43
C VAL A 50 -2.81 17.26 7.21
N VAL A 51 -3.99 17.47 6.61
CA VAL A 51 -4.94 16.39 6.36
C VAL A 51 -4.36 15.35 5.38
N SER A 52 -3.65 15.79 4.33
CA SER A 52 -2.98 14.87 3.39
C SER A 52 -1.90 14.03 4.06
N MET A 53 -1.16 14.60 5.00
CA MET A 53 -0.15 13.88 5.78
C MET A 53 -0.79 12.77 6.62
N PHE A 54 -1.86 13.07 7.35
CA PHE A 54 -2.61 12.07 8.12
C PHE A 54 -3.25 11.01 7.23
N LEU A 55 -3.78 11.40 6.06
CA LEU A 55 -4.32 10.48 5.07
C LEU A 55 -3.26 9.50 4.56
N PHE A 56 -2.07 10.00 4.22
CA PHE A 56 -0.97 9.15 3.78
C PHE A 56 -0.52 8.18 4.88
N ILE A 57 -0.35 8.66 6.11
CA ILE A 57 0.07 7.84 7.25
C ILE A 57 -0.96 6.74 7.55
N SER A 58 -2.24 7.08 7.62
CA SER A 58 -3.32 6.11 7.86
C SER A 58 -3.38 5.04 6.77
N ASN A 59 -3.20 5.41 5.51
CA ASN A 59 -3.14 4.46 4.39
C ASN A 59 -1.90 3.55 4.44
N CYS A 60 -0.75 4.06 4.85
CA CYS A 60 0.45 3.23 5.08
C CYS A 60 0.23 2.21 6.20
N ILE A 61 -0.41 2.63 7.29
CA ILE A 61 -0.75 1.75 8.43
C ILE A 61 -1.75 0.68 7.99
N ALA A 62 -2.82 1.07 7.31
CA ALA A 62 -3.83 0.14 6.78
C ALA A 62 -3.23 -0.90 5.84
N LEU A 63 -2.37 -0.46 4.92
CA LEU A 63 -1.66 -1.34 3.98
C LEU A 63 -0.75 -2.33 4.71
N THR A 64 -0.02 -1.87 5.74
CA THR A 64 0.85 -2.73 6.54
C THR A 64 0.06 -3.79 7.30
N TYR A 65 -1.05 -3.41 7.94
CA TYR A 65 -1.93 -4.39 8.60
C TYR A 65 -2.49 -5.40 7.61
N ALA A 66 -2.95 -4.97 6.43
CA ALA A 66 -3.45 -5.86 5.40
C ALA A 66 -2.36 -6.83 4.90
N ALA A 67 -1.14 -6.33 4.66
CA ALA A 67 -0.02 -7.12 4.16
C ALA A 67 0.48 -8.14 5.18
N VAL A 68 0.59 -7.75 6.46
CA VAL A 68 0.99 -8.65 7.55
C VAL A 68 -0.01 -9.78 7.73
N ASN A 69 -1.31 -9.46 7.78
CA ASN A 69 -2.34 -10.48 7.92
C ASN A 69 -2.39 -11.40 6.70
N PHE A 70 -2.26 -10.86 5.50
CA PHE A 70 -2.20 -11.68 4.29
C PHE A 70 -0.97 -12.61 4.28
N SER A 71 0.18 -12.16 4.80
CA SER A 71 1.38 -13.00 4.91
C SER A 71 1.21 -14.18 5.89
N ILE A 72 0.43 -14.00 6.96
CA ILE A 72 0.17 -15.02 7.97
C ILE A 72 -0.90 -16.01 7.50
N PHE A 73 -2.03 -15.51 6.97
CA PHE A 73 -3.20 -16.33 6.62
C PHE A 73 -3.26 -16.75 5.16
N GLY A 74 -2.46 -16.15 4.27
CA GLY A 74 -2.54 -16.35 2.83
C GLY A 74 -2.34 -17.80 2.38
N LYS A 75 -1.52 -18.58 3.10
CA LYS A 75 -1.34 -20.01 2.82
C LYS A 75 -2.56 -20.86 3.19
N SER A 76 -3.20 -20.54 4.31
CA SER A 76 -4.43 -21.23 4.75
C SER A 76 -5.60 -20.91 3.82
N LEU A 77 -5.70 -19.65 3.36
CA LEU A 77 -6.71 -19.24 2.39
C LEU A 77 -6.55 -19.95 1.04
N HIS A 78 -5.31 -20.09 0.54
CA HIS A 78 -5.08 -20.79 -0.74
C HIS A 78 -5.52 -22.26 -0.70
N GLN A 79 -5.45 -22.90 0.47
CA GLN A 79 -5.87 -24.29 0.66
C GLN A 79 -7.39 -24.45 0.79
N GLU A 80 -8.08 -23.49 1.40
CA GLU A 80 -9.53 -23.56 1.59
C GLU A 80 -10.33 -23.04 0.39
N SER A 81 -9.87 -21.97 -0.29
CA SER A 81 -10.59 -21.33 -1.38
C SER A 81 -9.66 -20.48 -2.26
N ASN A 82 -9.48 -20.92 -3.51
CA ASN A 82 -8.71 -20.14 -4.50
C ASN A 82 -9.33 -18.75 -4.75
N VAL A 83 -10.65 -18.62 -4.71
CA VAL A 83 -11.35 -17.35 -5.00
C VAL A 83 -11.05 -16.31 -3.92
N ASP A 84 -11.10 -16.71 -2.65
CA ASP A 84 -10.83 -15.80 -1.52
C ASP A 84 -9.35 -15.37 -1.49
N PHE A 85 -8.44 -16.26 -1.88
CA PHE A 85 -7.03 -15.92 -2.03
C PHE A 85 -6.79 -14.82 -3.08
N TRP A 86 -7.39 -14.96 -4.27
CA TRP A 86 -7.27 -13.95 -5.34
C TRP A 86 -7.94 -12.62 -4.97
N MET A 87 -9.08 -12.65 -4.27
CA MET A 87 -9.71 -11.44 -3.74
C MET A 87 -8.79 -10.71 -2.75
N GLY A 88 -8.10 -11.43 -1.86
CA GLY A 88 -7.14 -10.83 -0.93
C GLY A 88 -5.97 -10.13 -1.64
N ILE A 89 -5.42 -10.74 -2.70
CA ILE A 89 -4.40 -10.11 -3.54
C ILE A 89 -4.94 -8.84 -4.22
N GLY A 90 -6.17 -8.90 -4.74
CA GLY A 90 -6.85 -7.75 -5.34
C GLY A 90 -6.99 -6.59 -4.37
N VAL A 91 -7.46 -6.85 -3.14
CA VAL A 91 -7.59 -5.82 -2.10
C VAL A 91 -6.24 -5.23 -1.72
N LEU A 92 -5.19 -6.05 -1.58
CA LEU A 92 -3.86 -5.57 -1.23
C LEU A 92 -3.27 -4.65 -2.32
N ASN A 93 -3.46 -5.01 -3.59
CA ASN A 93 -3.05 -4.17 -4.71
C ASN A 93 -3.87 -2.89 -4.80
N ALA A 94 -5.19 -2.95 -4.60
CA ALA A 94 -6.04 -1.77 -4.58
C ALA A 94 -5.64 -0.79 -3.45
N MET A 95 -5.33 -1.32 -2.27
CA MET A 95 -4.84 -0.51 -1.16
C MET A 95 -3.47 0.11 -1.46
N ALA A 96 -2.56 -0.63 -2.08
CA ALA A 96 -1.27 -0.09 -2.48
C ALA A 96 -1.41 1.04 -3.50
N VAL A 97 -2.28 0.87 -4.49
CA VAL A 97 -2.64 1.91 -5.47
C VAL A 97 -3.14 3.17 -4.75
N TYR A 98 -4.05 3.01 -3.79
CA TYR A 98 -4.60 4.12 -3.02
C TYR A 98 -3.56 4.81 -2.13
N THR A 99 -2.67 4.06 -1.49
CA THR A 99 -1.56 4.60 -0.70
C THR A 99 -0.58 5.39 -1.56
N THR A 100 -0.24 4.90 -2.76
CA THR A 100 0.60 5.65 -3.71
C THR A 100 -0.07 6.93 -4.19
N GLY A 101 -1.36 6.89 -4.51
CA GLY A 101 -2.12 8.11 -4.84
C GLY A 101 -2.11 9.12 -3.69
N SER A 102 -2.25 8.65 -2.46
CA SER A 102 -2.20 9.50 -1.26
C SER A 102 -0.82 10.12 -1.03
N LEU A 103 0.26 9.39 -1.34
CA LEU A 103 1.63 9.94 -1.30
C LEU A 103 1.78 11.09 -2.29
N VAL A 104 1.27 10.94 -3.51
CA VAL A 104 1.34 11.99 -4.53
C VAL A 104 0.53 13.21 -4.08
N GLY A 105 -0.70 13.02 -3.59
CA GLY A 105 -1.52 14.12 -3.06
C GLY A 105 -0.88 14.85 -1.87
N PHE A 106 -0.17 14.11 -1.01
CA PHE A 106 0.65 14.68 0.06
C PHE A 106 1.80 15.53 -0.49
N LEU A 107 2.56 15.04 -1.47
CA LEU A 107 3.66 15.79 -2.09
C LEU A 107 3.15 17.05 -2.82
N GLU A 108 1.99 16.97 -3.46
CA GLU A 108 1.34 18.12 -4.09
C GLU A 108 0.93 19.18 -3.06
N SER A 109 0.23 18.76 -2.00
CA SER A 109 -0.15 19.66 -0.90
C SER A 109 1.06 20.27 -0.20
N PHE A 110 2.15 19.51 -0.07
CA PHE A 110 3.42 20.01 0.47
C PHE A 110 4.09 21.03 -0.45
N THR A 111 4.02 20.84 -1.78
CA THR A 111 4.48 21.82 -2.77
C THR A 111 3.75 23.15 -2.59
N ILE A 112 2.42 23.09 -2.51
CA ILE A 112 1.55 24.27 -2.38
C ILE A 112 1.86 24.99 -1.06
N PHE A 113 1.98 24.26 0.04
CA PHE A 113 2.34 24.80 1.35
C PHE A 113 3.70 25.52 1.34
N LEU A 114 4.75 24.89 0.79
CA LEU A 114 6.08 25.50 0.69
C LEU A 114 6.09 26.75 -0.21
N SER A 115 5.30 26.76 -1.28
CA SER A 115 5.21 27.91 -2.18
C SER A 115 4.43 29.08 -1.58
N HIS A 116 3.33 28.82 -0.86
CA HIS A 116 2.43 29.86 -0.36
C HIS A 116 2.87 30.41 1.00
N GLU A 117 3.16 29.53 1.97
CA GLU A 117 3.44 29.95 3.36
C GLU A 117 4.91 30.34 3.54
N MET A 118 5.84 29.55 2.97
CA MET A 118 7.28 29.82 3.08
C MET A 118 7.82 30.76 1.99
N LYS A 119 6.96 31.20 1.05
CA LYS A 119 7.31 32.09 -0.08
C LYS A 119 8.55 31.64 -0.86
N HIS A 120 8.79 30.32 -0.92
CA HIS A 120 9.88 29.78 -1.72
C HIS A 120 9.56 29.86 -3.22
N ASP A 121 10.61 29.99 -4.02
CA ASP A 121 10.50 29.95 -5.47
C ASP A 121 9.89 28.61 -5.93
N MET A 122 8.72 28.69 -6.56
CA MET A 122 7.94 27.54 -7.01
C MET A 122 8.77 26.60 -7.90
N TYR A 123 9.68 27.14 -8.71
CA TYR A 123 10.55 26.33 -9.56
C TYR A 123 11.50 25.45 -8.75
N LYS A 124 12.14 26.01 -7.71
CA LYS A 124 13.05 25.26 -6.83
C LYS A 124 12.31 24.23 -5.99
N VAL A 125 11.12 24.56 -5.48
CA VAL A 125 10.28 23.66 -4.69
C VAL A 125 9.82 22.47 -5.54
N CYS A 126 9.27 22.73 -6.73
CA CYS A 126 8.83 21.67 -7.65
C CYS A 126 9.99 20.75 -8.04
N THR A 127 11.16 21.32 -8.34
CA THR A 127 12.36 20.53 -8.66
C THR A 127 12.77 19.65 -7.47
N GLY A 128 12.80 20.21 -6.26
CA GLY A 128 13.11 19.47 -5.04
C GLY A 128 12.14 18.32 -4.78
N ILE A 129 10.85 18.51 -5.00
CA ILE A 129 9.81 17.49 -4.78
C ILE A 129 9.87 16.39 -5.83
N ILE A 130 10.16 16.71 -7.09
CA ILE A 130 10.38 15.71 -8.14
C ILE A 130 11.62 14.86 -7.84
N ILE A 131 12.70 15.47 -7.33
CA ILE A 131 13.90 14.75 -6.88
C ILE A 131 13.57 13.87 -5.67
N LEU A 132 12.83 14.40 -4.69
CA LEU A 132 12.39 13.63 -3.53
C LEU A 132 11.56 12.42 -3.95
N LEU A 133 10.62 12.59 -4.89
CA LEU A 133 9.83 11.49 -5.46
C LEU A 133 10.74 10.45 -6.11
N HIS A 134 11.75 10.88 -6.87
CA HIS A 134 12.71 9.97 -7.51
C HIS A 134 13.44 9.10 -6.49
N LEU A 135 13.96 9.73 -5.43
CA LEU A 135 14.65 9.04 -4.34
C LEU A 135 13.70 8.10 -3.59
N LEU A 136 12.46 8.51 -3.34
CA LEU A 136 11.45 7.68 -2.68
C LEU A 136 11.14 6.41 -3.48
N VAL A 137 11.04 6.51 -4.82
CA VAL A 137 10.81 5.34 -5.69
C VAL A 137 11.97 4.35 -5.62
N ILE A 138 13.20 4.84 -5.69
CA ILE A 138 14.41 4.01 -5.60
C ILE A 138 14.51 3.36 -4.21
N LEU A 139 14.35 4.15 -3.16
CA LEU A 139 14.39 3.67 -1.78
C LEU A 139 13.30 2.62 -1.54
N TRP A 140 12.09 2.86 -2.03
CA TRP A 140 11.00 1.91 -1.94
C TRP A 140 11.33 0.60 -2.65
N PHE A 141 11.87 0.65 -3.87
CA PHE A 141 12.30 -0.55 -4.60
C PHE A 141 13.36 -1.36 -3.84
N ILE A 142 14.33 -0.68 -3.20
CA ILE A 142 15.35 -1.34 -2.37
C ILE A 142 14.71 -2.00 -1.15
N ILE A 143 13.91 -1.25 -0.40
CA ILE A 143 13.23 -1.71 0.83
C ILE A 143 12.30 -2.90 0.51
N GLU A 144 11.57 -2.83 -0.60
CA GLU A 144 10.65 -3.88 -1.05
C GLU A 144 11.37 -5.17 -1.46
N ASN A 145 12.58 -5.08 -2.03
CA ASN A 145 13.38 -6.24 -2.43
C ASN A 145 14.27 -6.80 -1.31
N THR A 146 14.55 -6.03 -0.26
CA THR A 146 15.43 -6.45 0.83
C THR A 146 14.65 -6.91 2.06
N TRP A 147 13.75 -6.06 2.59
CA TRP A 147 13.09 -6.28 3.87
C TRP A 147 11.67 -6.83 3.74
N LEU A 148 10.86 -6.35 2.78
CA LEU A 148 9.44 -6.72 2.67
C LEU A 148 9.16 -7.88 1.69
N THR A 149 10.21 -8.61 1.38
CA THR A 149 10.31 -9.74 0.47
C THR A 149 9.27 -10.85 0.73
N TYR A 150 8.76 -10.96 1.96
CA TYR A 150 7.74 -11.94 2.36
C TYR A 150 6.33 -11.32 2.52
N THR A 151 6.24 -10.09 3.02
CA THR A 151 4.95 -9.48 3.43
C THR A 151 4.26 -8.70 2.30
N PHE A 152 5.02 -8.05 1.42
CA PHE A 152 4.48 -7.19 0.34
C PHE A 152 4.65 -7.78 -1.06
N ASN A 153 4.94 -9.08 -1.12
CA ASN A 153 5.36 -9.72 -2.36
C ASN A 153 4.24 -9.78 -3.43
N THR A 154 2.98 -9.60 -3.08
CA THR A 154 1.86 -9.64 -4.04
C THR A 154 1.51 -8.27 -4.62
N ILE A 155 2.22 -7.21 -4.21
CA ILE A 155 1.92 -5.84 -4.60
C ILE A 155 2.77 -5.44 -5.82
N VAL A 156 2.10 -5.05 -6.91
CA VAL A 156 2.76 -4.68 -8.18
C VAL A 156 2.22 -3.37 -8.75
N LEU A 157 0.96 -3.05 -8.46
CA LEU A 157 0.26 -1.96 -9.15
C LEU A 157 0.68 -0.55 -8.69
N HIS A 158 1.40 -0.41 -7.58
CA HIS A 158 1.86 0.90 -7.08
C HIS A 158 2.77 1.63 -8.06
N TYR A 159 3.65 0.91 -8.77
CA TYR A 159 4.50 1.52 -9.80
C TYR A 159 3.70 2.02 -11.01
N GLY A 160 2.62 1.32 -11.38
CA GLY A 160 1.74 1.74 -12.48
C GLY A 160 1.03 3.05 -12.19
N VAL A 161 0.59 3.24 -10.94
CA VAL A 161 -0.01 4.51 -10.49
C VAL A 161 0.99 5.65 -10.57
N LEU A 162 2.23 5.40 -10.16
CA LEU A 162 3.28 6.43 -10.22
C LEU A 162 3.59 6.84 -11.66
N VAL A 163 3.66 5.88 -12.60
CA VAL A 163 3.78 6.15 -14.04
C VAL A 163 2.61 7.00 -14.52
N TRP A 164 1.38 6.62 -14.17
CA TRP A 164 0.19 7.35 -14.56
C TRP A 164 0.22 8.80 -14.05
N TYR A 165 0.52 9.01 -12.76
CA TYR A 165 0.59 10.34 -12.17
C TYR A 165 1.66 11.22 -12.84
N VAL A 166 2.90 10.73 -12.98
CA VAL A 166 3.97 11.50 -13.63
C VAL A 166 3.61 11.82 -15.09
N ALA A 167 2.96 10.88 -15.80
CA ALA A 167 2.45 11.11 -17.15
C ALA A 167 1.37 12.19 -17.20
N THR A 168 0.48 12.29 -16.19
CA THR A 168 -0.53 13.38 -16.12
C THR A 168 0.08 14.75 -15.82
N MET A 169 1.23 14.80 -15.13
CA MET A 169 1.93 16.06 -14.83
C MET A 169 2.71 16.58 -16.04
N TYR A 170 3.25 15.68 -16.87
CA TYR A 170 4.08 16.00 -18.03
C TYR A 170 3.48 17.05 -19.00
N PRO A 171 2.24 16.92 -19.51
CA PRO A 171 1.69 17.89 -20.46
C PRO A 171 1.47 19.28 -19.83
N LYS A 172 1.25 19.35 -18.51
CA LYS A 172 1.10 20.63 -17.79
C LYS A 172 2.43 21.37 -17.65
N GLN A 173 3.54 20.64 -17.57
CA GLN A 173 4.87 21.21 -17.36
C GLN A 173 5.65 21.47 -18.66
N ILE A 174 5.29 20.85 -19.79
CA ILE A 174 6.06 20.97 -21.04
C ILE A 174 6.12 22.42 -21.58
N LEU A 175 5.10 23.25 -21.33
CA LEU A 175 5.07 24.66 -21.74
C LEU A 175 5.76 25.61 -20.75
N GLN A 176 5.98 25.20 -19.50
CA GLN A 176 6.36 26.10 -18.40
C GLN A 176 7.66 25.72 -17.69
N SER A 177 8.38 24.69 -18.16
CA SER A 177 9.52 24.12 -17.43
C SER A 177 10.82 24.12 -18.24
N THR A 178 11.93 24.18 -17.51
CA THR A 178 13.29 24.09 -18.05
C THR A 178 13.56 22.67 -18.56
N SER A 179 14.44 22.52 -19.56
CA SER A 179 14.90 21.22 -20.09
C SER A 179 15.33 20.22 -19.00
N ALA A 180 15.91 20.69 -17.90
CA ALA A 180 16.32 19.85 -16.77
C ALA A 180 15.13 19.20 -16.03
N MET A 181 14.04 19.95 -15.84
CA MET A 181 12.84 19.47 -15.15
C MET A 181 12.09 18.44 -15.99
N ASN A 182 12.01 18.66 -17.31
CA ASN A 182 11.49 17.66 -18.25
C ASN A 182 12.33 16.38 -18.24
N GLY A 183 13.66 16.48 -18.19
CA GLY A 183 14.55 15.34 -18.04
C GLY A 183 14.30 14.53 -16.77
N LEU A 184 14.05 15.21 -15.63
CA LEU A 184 13.72 14.55 -14.36
C LEU A 184 12.37 13.84 -14.39
N LEU A 185 11.35 14.43 -15.01
CA LEU A 185 10.04 13.79 -15.18
C LEU A 185 10.14 12.51 -16.02
N ILE A 186 10.85 12.58 -17.14
CA ILE A 186 11.10 11.42 -18.01
C ILE A 186 11.88 10.35 -17.25
N SER A 187 12.95 10.74 -16.53
CA SER A 187 13.73 9.83 -15.71
C SER A 187 12.88 9.10 -14.66
N ASN A 188 11.97 9.82 -13.99
CA ASN A 188 11.01 9.22 -13.05
C ASN A 188 10.12 8.16 -13.71
N VAL A 189 9.56 8.46 -14.90
CA VAL A 189 8.76 7.48 -15.65
C VAL A 189 9.60 6.25 -16.00
N VAL A 190 10.81 6.45 -16.53
CA VAL A 190 11.69 5.34 -16.93
C VAL A 190 12.03 4.47 -15.72
N VAL A 191 12.42 5.06 -14.60
CA VAL A 191 12.73 4.32 -13.36
C VAL A 191 11.51 3.55 -12.86
N ALA A 192 10.33 4.17 -12.86
CA ALA A 192 9.10 3.51 -12.42
C ALA A 192 8.69 2.33 -13.34
N VAL A 193 8.82 2.50 -14.66
CA VAL A 193 8.56 1.44 -15.64
C VAL A 193 9.56 0.30 -15.48
N LEU A 194 10.86 0.60 -15.37
CA LEU A 194 11.89 -0.42 -15.12
C LEU A 194 11.63 -1.17 -13.82
N ALA A 195 11.29 -0.46 -12.73
CA ALA A 195 10.96 -1.07 -11.45
C ALA A 195 9.77 -2.03 -11.57
N LEU A 196 8.73 -1.65 -12.32
CA LEU A 196 7.58 -2.50 -12.61
C LEU A 196 8.01 -3.78 -13.38
N PHE A 197 8.78 -3.63 -14.46
CA PHE A 197 9.28 -4.78 -15.24
C PHE A 197 10.13 -5.73 -14.39
N PHE A 198 11.10 -5.19 -13.65
CA PHE A 198 11.93 -6.00 -12.76
C PHE A 198 11.08 -6.69 -11.70
N ARG A 199 10.05 -6.02 -11.16
CA ARG A 199 9.15 -6.62 -10.18
C ARG A 199 8.38 -7.81 -10.77
N ILE A 200 7.80 -7.67 -11.97
CA ILE A 200 7.12 -8.78 -12.65
C ILE A 200 8.07 -9.96 -12.86
N ILE A 201 9.32 -9.71 -13.29
CA ILE A 201 10.33 -10.75 -13.50
C ILE A 201 10.68 -11.45 -12.19
N ILE A 202 10.91 -10.69 -11.10
CA ILE A 202 11.20 -11.24 -9.78
C ILE A 202 10.04 -12.09 -9.28
N LEU A 203 8.80 -11.63 -9.42
CA LEU A 203 7.61 -12.37 -9.01
C LEU A 203 7.44 -13.65 -9.82
N TYR A 204 7.60 -13.58 -11.13
CA TYR A 204 7.55 -14.75 -12.00
C TYR A 204 8.63 -15.77 -11.63
N SER A 205 9.87 -15.33 -11.41
CA SER A 205 10.99 -16.17 -10.98
C SER A 205 10.73 -16.83 -9.62
N ARG A 206 10.23 -16.07 -8.64
CA ARG A 206 9.94 -16.57 -7.29
C ARG A 206 8.75 -17.52 -7.26
N ASN A 207 7.74 -17.28 -8.10
CA ASN A 207 6.62 -18.19 -8.30
C ASN A 207 7.09 -19.52 -8.88
N LYS A 208 7.94 -19.49 -9.93
CA LYS A 208 8.53 -20.69 -10.54
C LYS A 208 9.38 -21.51 -9.55
N HIS A 209 10.04 -20.85 -8.61
CA HIS A 209 10.88 -21.51 -7.61
C HIS A 209 10.14 -21.99 -6.34
N ASN A 210 8.80 -21.93 -6.27
CA ASN A 210 7.97 -22.48 -5.18
C ASN A 210 8.38 -22.07 -3.74
N LYS A 211 9.14 -20.98 -3.58
CA LYS A 211 9.54 -20.46 -2.26
C LYS A 211 8.42 -19.71 -1.54
N LEU A 212 7.33 -19.40 -2.24
CA LEU A 212 6.20 -18.61 -1.70
C LEU A 212 5.43 -19.30 -0.57
N TYR A 213 5.45 -20.64 -0.50
CA TYR A 213 4.57 -21.40 0.40
C TYR A 213 5.32 -22.34 1.35
N LYS A 214 6.67 -22.35 1.34
CA LYS A 214 7.45 -23.41 2.00
C LYS A 214 7.95 -23.13 3.41
N MET A 215 7.76 -21.94 3.98
CA MET A 215 8.30 -21.62 5.32
C MET A 215 7.25 -21.18 6.34
N SER A 216 7.34 -21.86 7.49
CA SER A 216 6.75 -21.62 8.81
C SER A 216 5.22 -21.55 8.91
N THR A 217 4.64 -22.71 9.26
CA THR A 217 3.48 -22.77 10.17
C THR A 217 3.95 -22.51 11.60
N PRO A 218 3.63 -21.38 12.25
CA PRO A 218 3.17 -21.41 13.62
C PRO A 218 1.69 -21.79 13.56
N GLY A 219 1.40 -23.02 13.94
CA GLY A 219 0.07 -23.58 13.83
C GLY A 219 -0.96 -22.74 14.58
N CYS A 220 -2.04 -22.37 13.89
CA CYS A 220 -3.36 -22.21 14.50
C CYS A 220 -3.93 -23.59 14.93
N ASN A 221 -3.06 -24.46 15.44
CA ASN A 221 -3.36 -25.77 16.01
C ASN A 221 -2.99 -25.82 17.50
N SER A 222 -2.38 -24.76 18.08
CA SER A 222 -2.08 -24.73 19.52
C SER A 222 -3.34 -24.76 20.39
N HIS A 223 -4.47 -24.21 19.91
CA HIS A 223 -5.73 -24.31 20.65
C HIS A 223 -6.45 -25.67 20.54
N HIS A 224 -6.07 -26.54 19.60
CA HIS A 224 -6.56 -27.93 19.58
C HIS A 224 -5.76 -28.85 20.50
N ALA A 225 -4.55 -28.47 20.92
CA ALA A 225 -3.82 -29.17 21.97
C ALA A 225 -4.43 -28.87 23.36
N ASP A 226 -4.83 -27.62 23.62
CA ASP A 226 -5.46 -27.24 24.89
C ASP A 226 -6.88 -27.80 25.04
N GLN A 227 -7.70 -27.82 23.98
CA GLN A 227 -9.04 -28.42 24.06
C GLN A 227 -9.02 -29.93 24.26
N ASN A 228 -8.01 -30.63 23.73
CA ASN A 228 -7.81 -32.07 24.01
C ASN A 228 -7.31 -32.31 25.44
N LEU A 229 -6.60 -31.36 26.05
CA LEU A 229 -6.19 -31.43 27.46
C LEU A 229 -7.38 -31.16 28.39
N GLU A 230 -8.20 -30.15 28.14
CA GLU A 230 -9.42 -29.90 28.92
C GLU A 230 -10.44 -31.05 28.80
N GLN A 231 -10.60 -31.61 27.61
CA GLN A 231 -11.49 -32.76 27.39
C GLN A 231 -10.94 -34.06 28.00
N LYS A 232 -9.61 -34.22 28.10
CA LYS A 232 -9.00 -35.29 28.89
C LYS A 232 -9.21 -35.07 30.39
N ILE A 233 -8.98 -33.87 30.91
CA ILE A 233 -9.13 -33.55 32.34
C ILE A 233 -10.57 -33.78 32.81
N ASN A 234 -11.58 -33.43 31.99
CA ASN A 234 -13.00 -33.65 32.30
C ASN A 234 -13.47 -35.11 32.20
N ASN A 235 -12.64 -36.02 31.67
CA ASN A 235 -12.93 -37.47 31.69
C ASN A 235 -12.29 -38.18 32.90
N TRP A 236 -11.53 -37.46 33.74
CA TRP A 236 -10.93 -37.97 34.97
C TRP A 236 -11.64 -37.50 36.26
N TYR A 237 -12.66 -36.65 36.13
CA TYR A 237 -13.60 -36.27 37.20
C TYR A 237 -14.99 -36.83 36.89
#